data_AF-A0A1Z5JGS8-F1
#
_entry.id   AF-A0A1Z5JGS8-F1
#
_cell.length_a   1.000
_cell.length_b   1.000
_cell.length_c   1.000
_cell.angle_alpha   90.00
_cell.angle_beta   90.00
_cell.angle_gamma   90.00
#
_symmetry.space_group_name_H-M   'P 1'
#
loop_
_entity.id
_entity.type
_entity.pdbx_description
1 polymer ?
#
loop_
_entity_poly.entity_id
_entity_poly.type
_entity_poly.pdbx_seq_one_letter_code
_entity_poly.pdbx_strand_id
1 'polypeptide(L)'
;MLAHLDLSPTPRQYLDWAPHLPTIARAMEDHKGLRTFVVLGDDPNDDDDFAYFFPSPELAWLERLLARNRKIRVENPSGNVISNGYPIDKLLLVNKIYDQSEKLAAEAMPSRMSLVAAALTNDIAARFAYMGLLLSHHTGVVCEFLQDVNDNHLAPPDFTLDRLIDELPIPAKVMFAAMMEADLVSKGIL
;
A
#
# COMPACT_ATOMS: atom_id res chain seq x y z
N MET A 1 -1.71 14.05 -19.73
CA MET A 1 -2.17 13.23 -18.58
C MET A 1 -1.94 14.05 -17.34
N LEU A 2 -2.95 14.29 -16.49
CA LEU A 2 -2.80 15.12 -15.29
C LEU A 2 -2.12 14.30 -14.19
N ALA A 3 -0.95 14.74 -13.71
CA ALA A 3 -0.18 14.05 -12.66
C ALA A 3 -0.19 14.79 -11.31
N HIS A 4 -0.42 16.10 -11.35
CA HIS A 4 -0.34 17.00 -10.20
C HIS A 4 -1.53 17.97 -10.26
N LEU A 5 -2.25 18.09 -9.15
CA LEU A 5 -3.33 19.06 -8.95
C LEU A 5 -3.03 19.87 -7.69
N ASP A 6 -2.97 21.18 -7.80
CA ASP A 6 -2.65 22.07 -6.69
C ASP A 6 -3.75 23.12 -6.49
N LEU A 7 -4.40 23.09 -5.33
CA LEU A 7 -5.44 24.03 -4.92
C LEU A 7 -4.92 25.11 -3.97
N SER A 8 -3.65 25.03 -3.56
CA SER A 8 -3.03 25.97 -2.62
C SER A 8 -2.80 27.41 -3.11
N PRO A 9 -2.64 27.70 -4.42
CA PRO A 9 -2.35 29.06 -4.87
C PRO A 9 -3.48 30.05 -4.66
N THR A 10 -4.68 29.59 -4.27
CA THR A 10 -5.83 30.46 -4.04
C THR A 10 -5.91 30.77 -2.55
N PRO A 11 -5.62 32.01 -2.11
CA PRO A 11 -5.77 32.37 -0.72
C PRO A 11 -7.21 32.11 -0.26
N ARG A 12 -7.38 31.51 0.93
CA ARG A 12 -8.70 31.11 1.44
C ARG A 12 -9.71 32.27 1.51
N GLN A 13 -9.23 33.49 1.71
CA GLN A 13 -10.04 34.72 1.67
C GLN A 13 -10.75 34.98 0.32
N TYR A 14 -10.25 34.38 -0.77
CA TYR A 14 -10.85 34.49 -2.09
C TYR A 14 -11.67 33.26 -2.47
N LEU A 15 -11.29 32.08 -1.98
CA LEU A 15 -11.99 30.84 -2.28
C LEU A 15 -11.76 29.79 -1.19
N ASP A 16 -12.84 29.34 -0.55
CA ASP A 16 -12.79 28.23 0.39
C ASP A 16 -13.05 26.90 -0.35
N TRP A 17 -11.98 26.11 -0.53
CA TRP A 17 -12.09 24.81 -1.18
C TRP A 17 -12.68 23.73 -0.28
N ALA A 18 -12.69 23.92 1.04
CA ALA A 18 -13.06 22.88 2.00
C ALA A 18 -14.43 22.22 1.71
N PRO A 19 -15.51 22.96 1.40
CA PRO A 19 -16.81 22.35 1.06
C PRO A 19 -16.79 21.52 -0.23
N HIS A 20 -15.83 21.76 -1.12
CA HIS A 20 -15.70 21.12 -2.42
C HIS A 20 -14.75 19.91 -2.41
N LEU A 21 -13.87 19.81 -1.41
CA LEU A 21 -12.88 18.72 -1.31
C LEU A 21 -13.50 17.33 -1.41
N PRO A 22 -14.64 16.99 -0.77
CA PRO A 22 -15.23 15.66 -0.93
C PRO A 22 -15.64 15.32 -2.36
N THR A 23 -16.14 16.30 -3.11
CA THR A 23 -16.56 16.10 -4.51
C THR A 23 -15.35 15.99 -5.42
N ILE A 24 -14.32 16.82 -5.21
CA ILE A 24 -13.06 16.76 -5.95
C ILE A 24 -12.36 15.42 -5.67
N ALA A 25 -12.31 14.99 -4.41
CA ALA A 25 -11.77 13.70 -3.99
C ALA A 25 -12.43 12.53 -4.73
N ARG A 26 -13.77 12.51 -4.80
CA ARG A 26 -14.49 11.46 -5.54
C ARG A 26 -14.10 11.40 -7.01
N ALA A 27 -13.94 12.56 -7.67
CA ALA A 27 -13.51 12.59 -9.06
C ALA A 27 -12.08 12.05 -9.26
N MET A 28 -11.24 12.10 -8.22
CA MET A 28 -9.86 11.61 -8.25
C MET A 28 -9.70 10.13 -7.88
N GLU A 29 -10.73 9.48 -7.31
CA GLU A 29 -10.68 8.07 -6.86
C GLU A 29 -10.22 7.12 -7.97
N ASP A 30 -10.71 7.32 -9.20
CA ASP A 30 -10.41 6.45 -10.34
C ASP A 30 -9.34 7.02 -11.30
N HIS A 31 -8.77 8.18 -10.99
CA HIS A 31 -7.87 8.89 -11.90
C HIS A 31 -6.51 8.19 -12.02
N LYS A 32 -6.29 7.51 -13.16
CA LYS A 32 -5.11 6.64 -13.39
C LYS A 32 -3.76 7.36 -13.37
N GLY A 33 -3.74 8.65 -13.71
CA GLY A 33 -2.50 9.43 -13.86
C GLY A 33 -2.14 10.33 -12.68
N LEU A 34 -3.08 10.59 -11.78
CA LEU A 34 -2.89 11.62 -10.75
C LEU A 34 -2.07 11.00 -9.62
N ARG A 35 -1.04 11.71 -9.17
CA ARG A 35 -0.08 11.25 -8.17
C ARG A 35 0.04 12.20 -6.99
N THR A 36 -0.18 13.48 -7.22
CA THR A 36 -0.09 14.48 -6.15
C THR A 36 -1.32 15.38 -6.17
N PHE A 37 -1.91 15.56 -5.00
CA PHE A 37 -2.98 16.49 -4.74
C PHE A 37 -2.55 17.43 -3.60
N VAL A 38 -2.30 18.69 -3.93
CA VAL A 38 -1.90 19.70 -2.97
C VAL A 38 -3.14 20.48 -2.54
N VAL A 39 -3.37 20.52 -1.23
CA VAL A 39 -4.44 21.32 -0.62
C VAL A 39 -3.84 22.19 0.46
N LEU A 40 -4.48 23.31 0.77
CA LEU A 40 -4.14 24.06 1.97
C LEU A 40 -4.37 23.16 3.17
N GLY A 41 -3.28 22.84 3.86
CA GLY A 41 -3.24 22.11 5.11
C GLY A 41 -2.49 22.95 6.13
N ASP A 42 -2.68 22.68 7.42
CA ASP A 42 -1.86 23.27 8.47
C ASP A 42 -0.38 22.95 8.14
N ASP A 43 0.45 23.98 8.03
CA ASP A 43 1.90 23.79 8.11
C ASP A 43 2.23 23.78 9.60
N PRO A 44 2.70 22.65 10.15
CA PRO A 44 3.05 22.56 11.58
C PRO A 44 4.21 23.49 11.97
N ASN A 45 4.89 24.11 11.01
CA ASN A 45 5.94 25.11 11.24
C ASN A 45 5.45 26.55 11.09
N ASP A 46 4.17 26.76 10.78
CA ASP A 46 3.59 28.10 10.74
C ASP A 46 3.15 28.45 12.17
N ASP A 47 3.94 29.30 12.82
CA ASP A 47 3.70 29.80 14.19
C ASP A 47 2.49 30.75 14.26
N ASP A 48 1.83 31.02 13.13
CA ASP A 48 0.58 31.75 13.12
C ASP A 48 -0.49 30.95 13.87
N ASP A 49 -1.04 31.54 14.95
CA ASP A 49 -2.16 31.07 15.80
C ASP A 49 -3.46 30.71 15.02
N PHE A 50 -3.41 30.76 13.70
CA PHE A 50 -4.41 30.33 12.74
C PHE A 50 -4.13 28.92 12.19
N ALA A 51 -3.47 28.05 12.96
CA ALA A 51 -3.49 26.61 12.75
C ALA A 51 -4.95 26.10 12.84
N TYR A 52 -5.66 26.22 11.73
CA TYR A 52 -7.04 25.83 11.58
C TYR A 52 -7.06 24.33 11.34
N PHE A 53 -6.93 23.61 12.45
CA PHE A 53 -7.15 22.18 12.55
C PHE A 53 -8.41 21.84 11.77
N PHE A 54 -8.28 21.15 10.63
CA PHE A 54 -9.42 20.50 9.99
C PHE A 54 -10.05 19.63 11.08
N PRO A 55 -11.24 19.97 11.63
CA PRO A 55 -11.85 19.14 12.65
C PRO A 55 -11.95 17.73 12.08
N SER A 56 -11.59 16.70 12.87
CA SER A 56 -11.46 15.32 12.38
C SER A 56 -12.57 14.79 11.45
N PRO A 57 -13.87 15.19 11.55
CA PRO A 57 -14.88 14.81 10.55
C PRO A 57 -14.62 15.33 9.12
N GLU A 58 -13.81 16.36 8.93
CA GLU A 58 -13.49 16.95 7.62
C GLU A 58 -12.47 16.16 6.82
N LEU A 59 -11.82 15.13 7.38
CA LEU A 59 -10.83 14.31 6.65
C LEU A 59 -11.38 12.94 6.20
N ALA A 60 -12.68 12.68 6.38
CA ALA A 60 -13.31 11.47 5.86
C ALA A 60 -13.18 11.33 4.33
N TRP A 61 -13.14 12.45 3.60
CA TRP A 61 -12.86 12.42 2.16
C TRP A 61 -11.44 11.97 1.85
N LEU A 62 -10.47 12.33 2.70
CA LEU A 62 -9.06 12.00 2.52
C LEU A 62 -8.83 10.51 2.77
N GLU A 63 -9.37 9.97 3.86
CA GLU A 63 -9.32 8.52 4.13
C GLU A 63 -9.91 7.72 2.97
N ARG A 64 -11.09 8.15 2.48
CA ARG A 64 -11.74 7.50 1.34
C ARG A 64 -10.90 7.59 0.06
N LEU A 65 -10.36 8.77 -0.25
CA LEU A 65 -9.51 8.98 -1.41
C LEU A 65 -8.27 8.07 -1.36
N LEU A 66 -7.57 8.03 -0.22
CA LEU A 66 -6.38 7.19 -0.05
C LEU A 66 -6.71 5.69 -0.12
N ALA A 67 -7.86 5.27 0.39
CA ALA A 67 -8.31 3.88 0.31
C ALA A 67 -8.64 3.44 -1.14
N ARG A 68 -9.16 4.37 -1.96
CA ARG A 68 -9.58 4.10 -3.35
C ARG A 68 -8.48 4.32 -4.37
N ASN A 69 -7.65 5.34 -4.18
CA ASN A 69 -6.54 5.68 -5.05
C ASN A 69 -5.21 5.47 -4.31
N ARG A 70 -4.63 4.27 -4.46
CA ARG A 70 -3.41 3.89 -3.74
C ARG A 70 -2.14 4.59 -4.22
N LYS A 71 -2.20 5.30 -5.34
CA LYS A 71 -1.05 5.97 -5.98
C LYS A 71 -1.04 7.48 -5.74
N ILE A 72 -2.07 8.02 -5.08
CA ILE A 72 -2.15 9.46 -4.81
C ILE A 72 -1.47 9.79 -3.47
N ARG A 73 -0.75 10.91 -3.46
CA ARG A 73 -0.20 11.57 -2.29
C ARG A 73 -0.96 12.87 -2.10
N VAL A 74 -1.38 13.14 -0.86
CA VAL A 74 -2.05 14.39 -0.50
C VAL A 74 -1.11 15.18 0.39
N GLU A 75 -0.75 16.38 -0.04
CA GLU A 75 0.31 17.19 0.56
C GLU A 75 -0.16 18.61 0.81
N ASN A 76 0.48 19.27 1.76
CA ASN A 76 0.35 20.71 1.95
C ASN A 76 1.30 21.47 0.98
N PRO A 77 1.24 22.81 0.91
CA PRO A 77 2.08 23.59 -0.01
C PRO A 77 3.59 23.43 0.25
N SER A 78 3.96 23.11 1.48
CA SER A 78 5.34 22.83 1.91
C SER A 78 5.83 21.43 1.51
N GLY A 79 4.97 20.61 0.87
CA GLY A 79 5.27 19.24 0.44
C GLY A 79 5.15 18.19 1.55
N ASN A 80 4.63 18.59 2.73
CA ASN A 80 4.39 17.67 3.83
C ASN A 80 3.11 16.88 3.59
N VAL A 81 3.15 15.57 3.80
CA VAL A 81 1.99 14.70 3.64
C VAL A 81 0.98 15.01 4.74
N ILE A 82 -0.28 15.22 4.35
CA ILE A 82 -1.36 15.52 5.28
C ILE A 82 -1.76 14.24 6.02
N SER A 83 -1.79 14.31 7.36
CA SER A 83 -2.23 13.23 8.23
C SER A 83 -2.99 13.77 9.44
N ASN A 84 -3.98 13.01 9.91
CA ASN A 84 -4.70 13.24 11.18
C ASN A 84 -4.29 12.22 12.27
N GLY A 85 -3.13 11.59 12.08
CA GLY A 85 -2.64 10.51 12.93
C GLY A 85 -3.09 9.14 12.43
N TYR A 86 -3.41 8.26 13.38
CA TYR A 86 -3.43 6.82 13.17
C TYR A 86 -4.23 6.30 11.94
N PRO A 87 -5.46 6.78 11.65
CA PRO A 87 -6.24 6.26 10.52
C PRO A 87 -5.59 6.55 9.17
N ILE A 88 -5.17 7.80 8.94
CA ILE A 88 -4.53 8.21 7.68
C ILE A 88 -3.13 7.63 7.57
N ASP A 89 -2.35 7.61 8.65
CA ASP A 89 -1.00 7.02 8.66
C ASP A 89 -1.03 5.55 8.25
N LYS A 90 -2.04 4.81 8.71
CA LYS A 90 -2.25 3.41 8.30
C LYS A 90 -2.51 3.29 6.80
N LEU A 91 -3.36 4.15 6.22
CA LEU A 91 -3.66 4.15 4.79
C LEU A 91 -2.44 4.54 3.95
N LEU A 92 -1.71 5.58 4.35
CA LEU A 92 -0.46 5.99 3.70
C LEU A 92 0.57 4.88 3.71
N LEU A 93 0.69 4.15 4.82
CA LEU A 93 1.60 3.01 4.92
C LEU A 93 1.19 1.86 3.99
N VAL A 94 -0.11 1.52 3.94
CA VAL A 94 -0.63 0.51 2.99
C VAL A 94 -0.34 0.93 1.54
N ASN A 95 -0.56 2.19 1.20
CA ASN A 95 -0.33 2.73 -0.14
C ASN A 95 1.16 2.72 -0.52
N LYS A 96 2.05 3.06 0.42
CA LYS A 96 3.50 2.96 0.24
C LYS A 96 3.94 1.53 -0.06
N ILE A 97 3.41 0.56 0.68
CA ILE A 97 3.72 -0.86 0.49
C ILE A 97 3.19 -1.36 -0.86
N TYR A 98 1.98 -0.94 -1.24
CA TYR A 98 1.42 -1.24 -2.55
C TYR A 98 2.33 -0.77 -3.69
N ASP A 99 2.79 0.49 -3.64
CA ASP A 99 3.72 1.06 -4.62
C ASP A 99 5.07 0.32 -4.66
N GLN A 100 5.61 -0.05 -3.50
CA GLN A 100 6.83 -0.87 -3.40
C GLN A 100 6.64 -2.26 -4.01
N SER A 101 5.50 -2.91 -3.78
CA SER A 101 5.20 -4.23 -4.35
C SER A 101 5.02 -4.17 -5.87
N GLU A 102 4.39 -3.12 -6.42
CA GLU A 102 4.33 -2.93 -7.87
C GLU A 102 5.72 -2.77 -8.49
N LYS A 103 6.61 -1.99 -7.85
CA LYS A 103 8.00 -1.84 -8.29
C LYS A 103 8.74 -3.17 -8.26
N LEU A 104 8.54 -3.94 -7.20
CA LEU A 104 9.08 -5.29 -7.08
C LEU A 104 8.55 -6.21 -8.19
N ALA A 105 7.30 -6.08 -8.61
CA ALA A 105 6.72 -6.89 -9.67
C ALA A 105 7.36 -6.60 -11.03
N ALA A 106 7.90 -5.39 -11.23
CA ALA A 106 8.60 -4.99 -12.43
C ALA A 106 10.06 -5.50 -12.51
N GLU A 107 10.62 -6.02 -11.42
CA GLU A 107 12.00 -6.55 -11.36
C GLU A 107 12.17 -7.85 -12.17
N ALA A 108 13.38 -8.14 -12.63
CA ALA A 108 13.69 -9.39 -13.34
C ALA A 108 13.55 -10.63 -12.43
N MET A 109 13.20 -11.79 -13.00
CA MET A 109 12.79 -13.00 -12.26
C MET A 109 13.75 -13.46 -11.13
N PRO A 110 15.08 -13.55 -11.31
CA PRO A 110 15.95 -14.02 -10.24
C PRO A 110 15.99 -13.04 -9.07
N SER A 111 16.08 -11.75 -9.38
CA SER A 111 16.09 -10.66 -8.40
C SER A 111 14.76 -10.55 -7.66
N ARG A 112 13.66 -10.71 -8.39
CA ARG A 112 12.30 -10.64 -7.85
C ARG A 112 12.05 -11.70 -6.77
N MET A 113 12.45 -12.95 -7.00
CA MET A 113 12.31 -14.02 -6.01
C MET A 113 13.10 -13.73 -4.73
N SER A 114 14.38 -13.35 -4.88
CA SER A 114 15.23 -13.00 -3.73
C SER A 114 14.67 -11.84 -2.91
N LEU A 115 14.15 -10.82 -3.60
CA LEU A 115 13.55 -9.65 -2.96
C LEU A 115 12.19 -9.95 -2.30
N VAL A 116 11.35 -10.80 -2.90
CA VAL A 116 10.10 -11.27 -2.27
C VAL A 116 10.42 -12.07 -1.01
N ALA A 117 11.39 -13.00 -1.07
CA ALA A 117 11.83 -13.77 0.09
C ALA A 117 12.40 -12.87 1.19
N ALA A 118 13.24 -11.89 0.85
CA ALA A 118 13.78 -10.91 1.79
C ALA A 118 12.71 -10.00 2.41
N ALA A 119 11.65 -9.66 1.65
CA ALA A 119 10.53 -8.87 2.16
C ALA A 119 9.63 -9.68 3.11
N LEU A 120 9.50 -10.99 2.88
CA LEU A 120 8.76 -11.91 3.76
C LEU A 120 9.53 -12.25 5.05
N THR A 121 10.86 -12.28 5.01
CA THR A 121 11.69 -12.60 6.19
C THR A 121 12.05 -11.37 7.03
N ASN A 122 12.00 -10.17 6.45
CA ASN A 122 12.18 -8.94 7.23
C ASN A 122 10.96 -8.65 8.11
N ASP A 123 11.23 -8.06 9.28
CA ASP A 123 10.31 -7.75 10.40
C ASP A 123 9.04 -6.94 10.02
N ILE A 124 8.95 -6.46 8.77
CA ILE A 124 7.74 -5.90 8.15
C ILE A 124 6.63 -6.97 8.06
N ALA A 125 6.99 -8.26 8.02
CA ALA A 125 6.10 -9.42 8.06
C ALA A 125 5.25 -9.52 9.34
N ALA A 126 5.62 -8.80 10.41
CA ALA A 126 4.85 -8.73 11.65
C ALA A 126 3.43 -8.13 11.47
N ARG A 127 3.10 -7.61 10.28
CA ARG A 127 1.79 -7.06 9.98
C ARG A 127 1.14 -7.86 8.85
N PHE A 128 0.30 -8.81 9.23
CA PHE A 128 -0.43 -9.75 8.36
C PHE A 128 -1.08 -9.12 7.12
N ALA A 129 -1.61 -7.91 7.26
CA ALA A 129 -2.20 -7.18 6.13
C ALA A 129 -1.20 -6.91 5.00
N TYR A 130 0.09 -6.76 5.30
CA TYR A 130 1.14 -6.44 4.33
C TYR A 130 1.67 -7.66 3.62
N MET A 131 1.88 -8.74 4.36
CA MET A 131 2.24 -10.03 3.78
C MET A 131 1.14 -10.49 2.82
N GLY A 132 -0.13 -10.31 3.19
CA GLY A 132 -1.22 -10.65 2.30
C GLY A 132 -1.26 -9.83 1.02
N LEU A 133 -1.00 -8.52 1.11
CA LEU A 133 -0.89 -7.67 -0.07
C LEU A 133 0.28 -8.08 -0.98
N LEU A 134 1.45 -8.32 -0.40
CA LEU A 134 2.64 -8.76 -1.12
C LEU A 134 2.39 -10.10 -1.82
N LEU A 135 1.85 -11.09 -1.10
CA LEU A 135 1.53 -12.41 -1.66
C LEU A 135 0.48 -12.31 -2.77
N SER A 136 -0.53 -11.44 -2.63
CA SER A 136 -1.55 -11.25 -3.67
C SER A 136 -0.99 -10.69 -4.98
N HIS A 137 0.03 -9.83 -4.91
CA HIS A 137 0.68 -9.28 -6.10
C HIS A 137 1.71 -10.23 -6.72
N HIS A 138 2.30 -11.10 -5.91
CA HIS A 138 3.38 -11.99 -6.32
C HIS A 138 2.96 -13.47 -6.31
N THR A 139 1.67 -13.78 -6.40
CA THR A 139 1.18 -15.17 -6.30
C THR A 139 1.85 -16.10 -7.31
N GLY A 140 2.04 -15.67 -8.56
CA GLY A 140 2.74 -16.46 -9.57
C GLY A 140 4.20 -16.75 -9.19
N VAL A 141 4.91 -15.75 -8.66
CA VAL A 141 6.31 -15.89 -8.22
C VAL A 141 6.40 -16.83 -7.02
N VAL A 142 5.43 -16.76 -6.11
CA VAL A 142 5.35 -17.69 -4.98
C VAL A 142 5.11 -19.10 -5.50
N CYS A 143 4.15 -19.32 -6.41
CA CYS A 143 3.88 -20.63 -7.00
C CYS A 143 5.10 -21.22 -7.72
N GLU A 144 5.81 -20.42 -8.51
CA GLU A 144 7.05 -20.85 -9.18
C GLU A 144 8.14 -21.21 -8.18
N PHE A 145 8.30 -20.42 -7.11
CA PHE A 145 9.23 -20.73 -6.02
C PHE A 145 8.89 -22.07 -5.35
N LEU A 146 7.61 -22.38 -5.13
CA LEU A 146 7.17 -23.66 -4.57
C LEU A 146 7.46 -24.83 -5.51
N GLN A 147 7.29 -24.62 -6.82
CA GLN A 147 7.60 -25.63 -7.84
C GLN A 147 9.10 -25.92 -7.92
N ASP A 148 9.94 -24.89 -7.92
CA ASP A 148 11.40 -25.04 -7.91
C ASP A 148 11.89 -25.79 -6.66
N VAL A 149 11.28 -25.58 -5.49
CA VAL A 149 11.62 -26.33 -4.26
C VAL A 149 11.18 -27.79 -4.36
N ASN A 150 10.06 -28.08 -5.02
CA ASN A 150 9.52 -29.43 -5.15
C ASN A 150 10.25 -30.26 -6.23
N ASP A 151 10.64 -29.62 -7.33
CA ASP A 151 11.31 -30.26 -8.47
C ASP A 151 12.83 -30.41 -8.25
N ASN A 152 13.45 -29.52 -7.46
CA ASN A 152 14.85 -29.64 -7.09
C ASN A 152 15.04 -30.49 -5.82
N HIS A 153 15.38 -31.77 -5.99
CA HIS A 153 16.04 -32.62 -4.97
C HIS A 153 17.43 -32.09 -4.52
N LEU A 154 17.75 -30.82 -4.78
CA LEU A 154 19.04 -30.16 -4.55
C LEU A 154 18.96 -28.97 -3.58
N ALA A 155 17.82 -28.73 -2.93
CA ALA A 155 17.83 -27.87 -1.75
C ALA A 155 18.83 -28.45 -0.73
N PRO A 156 19.67 -27.62 -0.07
CA PRO A 156 20.42 -28.10 1.08
C PRO A 156 19.42 -28.79 2.02
N PRO A 157 19.78 -29.94 2.63
CA PRO A 157 18.84 -30.82 3.36
C PRO A 157 18.07 -30.12 4.51
N ASP A 158 18.43 -28.88 4.80
CA ASP A 158 17.89 -28.04 5.85
C ASP A 158 16.83 -27.02 5.40
N PHE A 159 16.58 -26.82 4.09
CA PHE A 159 15.62 -25.82 3.58
C PHE A 159 14.45 -26.48 2.85
N THR A 160 13.54 -27.09 3.62
CA THR A 160 12.30 -27.70 3.10
C THR A 160 11.14 -26.72 3.14
N LEU A 161 10.14 -26.95 2.27
CA LEU A 161 8.89 -26.18 2.27
C LEU A 161 8.22 -26.18 3.65
N ASP A 162 8.24 -27.34 4.32
CA ASP A 162 7.70 -27.51 5.67
C ASP A 162 8.41 -26.60 6.68
N ARG A 163 9.73 -26.43 6.57
CA ARG A 163 10.48 -25.54 7.46
C ARG A 163 10.19 -24.07 7.19
N LEU A 164 10.04 -23.68 5.92
CA LEU A 164 9.64 -22.32 5.55
C LEU A 164 8.23 -22.01 6.06
N ILE A 165 7.29 -22.94 5.88
CA ILE A 165 5.93 -22.86 6.43
C ILE A 165 5.97 -22.88 7.95
N ASP A 166 6.92 -23.56 8.58
CA ASP A 166 7.04 -23.60 10.03
C ASP A 166 7.59 -22.31 10.64
N GLU A 167 8.50 -21.63 9.96
CA GLU A 167 9.06 -20.34 10.35
C GLU A 167 8.14 -19.15 10.03
N LEU A 168 7.13 -19.36 9.19
CA LEU A 168 6.10 -18.35 8.93
C LEU A 168 5.27 -18.04 10.19
N PRO A 169 4.95 -16.76 10.49
CA PRO A 169 4.06 -16.44 11.61
C PRO A 169 2.65 -17.02 11.39
N ILE A 170 1.96 -17.42 12.47
CA ILE A 170 0.71 -18.24 12.39
C ILE A 170 -0.30 -17.75 11.34
N PRO A 171 -0.68 -16.46 11.28
CA PRO A 171 -1.62 -16.01 10.26
C PRO A 171 -1.05 -15.92 8.82
N ALA A 172 0.27 -15.95 8.63
CA ALA A 172 0.88 -16.23 7.32
C ALA A 172 0.58 -17.66 6.88
N LYS A 173 0.73 -18.62 7.81
CA LYS A 173 0.41 -20.03 7.56
C LYS A 173 -1.06 -20.20 7.18
N VAL A 174 -1.97 -19.52 7.89
CA VAL A 174 -3.41 -19.54 7.60
C VAL A 174 -3.71 -18.96 6.22
N MET A 175 -3.10 -17.82 5.87
CA MET A 175 -3.29 -17.21 4.56
C MET A 175 -2.70 -18.07 3.44
N PHE A 176 -1.53 -18.66 3.67
CA PHE A 176 -0.88 -19.57 2.74
C PHE A 176 -1.72 -20.84 2.50
N ALA A 177 -2.28 -21.42 3.57
CA ALA A 177 -3.21 -22.56 3.48
C ALA A 177 -4.48 -22.19 2.68
N ALA A 178 -5.09 -21.03 2.95
CA ALA A 178 -6.26 -20.57 2.21
C ALA A 178 -5.97 -20.28 0.72
N MET A 179 -4.79 -19.73 0.40
CA MET A 179 -4.36 -19.51 -0.98
C MET A 179 -4.13 -20.82 -1.72
N MET A 180 -3.52 -21.81 -1.07
CA MET A 180 -3.34 -23.15 -1.64
C MET A 180 -4.68 -23.87 -1.84
N GLU A 181 -5.59 -23.79 -0.88
CA GLU A 181 -6.93 -24.38 -0.99
C GLU A 181 -7.70 -23.76 -2.16
N ALA A 182 -7.66 -22.43 -2.32
CA ALA A 182 -8.30 -21.74 -3.45
C ALA A 182 -7.73 -22.14 -4.82
N ASP A 183 -6.40 -22.33 -4.93
CA ASP A 183 -5.75 -22.78 -6.17
C ASP A 183 -6.12 -24.24 -6.51
N LEU A 184 -6.17 -25.12 -5.51
CA LEU A 184 -6.58 -26.52 -5.68
C LEU A 184 -8.05 -26.64 -6.12
N VAL A 185 -8.94 -25.84 -5.54
CA VAL A 185 -10.35 -25.74 -5.96
C VAL A 185 -10.46 -25.21 -7.39
N SER A 186 -9.69 -24.18 -7.76
CA SER A 186 -9.68 -23.64 -9.13
C SER A 186 -9.17 -24.65 -10.16
N LYS A 187 -8.33 -25.61 -9.76
CA LYS A 187 -7.81 -26.68 -10.62
C LYS A 187 -8.69 -27.93 -10.62
N GLY A 188 -9.79 -27.95 -9.86
CA GLY A 188 -10.71 -29.09 -9.75
C GLY A 188 -10.10 -30.32 -9.06
N ILE A 189 -9.08 -30.10 -8.22
CA ILE A 189 -8.41 -31.15 -7.45
C ILE A 189 -9.14 -31.42 -6.12
N LEU A 190 -9.88 -30.42 -5.63
CA LEU A 190 -10.74 -30.45 -4.45
C LEU A 190 -12.21 -30.21 -4.83
#